data_AF-A0A929YM52-F1
#
_entry.id   AF-A0A929YM52-F1
#
_cell.length_a   1.000
_cell.length_b   1.000
_cell.length_c   1.000
_cell.angle_alpha   90.00
_cell.angle_beta   90.00
_cell.angle_gamma   90.00
#
_symmetry.space_group_name_H-M   'P 1'
#
loop_
_entity.id
_entity.type
_entity.pdbx_description
1 polymer ?
#
loop_
_entity_poly.entity_id
_entity_poly.type
_entity_poly.pdbx_seq_one_letter_code
_entity_poly.pdbx_strand_id
1 'polypeptide(L)' 'MNNNKVIMPEKCWVGDSQKICYRTREEAEVAAMVAAHDYHAPALSVYRCEYGDHYHLSSR' A
#
# COMPACT_ATOMS: atom_id res chain seq x y z
N MET A 1 -26.80 -14.60 -7.10
CA MET A 1 -26.41 -13.20 -6.83
C MET A 1 -24.91 -13.18 -6.61
N ASN A 2 -24.19 -12.89 -7.68
CA ASN A 2 -22.74 -12.80 -7.76
C ASN A 2 -22.29 -11.47 -7.12
N ASN A 3 -22.07 -11.51 -5.81
CA ASN A 3 -21.49 -10.40 -5.06
C ASN A 3 -19.97 -10.33 -5.31
N ASN A 4 -19.57 -10.08 -6.56
CA ASN A 4 -18.21 -9.60 -6.85
C ASN A 4 -18.11 -8.15 -6.38
N LYS A 5 -18.12 -7.93 -5.06
CA LYS A 5 -17.63 -6.67 -4.50
C LYS A 5 -16.15 -6.63 -4.82
N VAL A 6 -15.77 -5.83 -5.81
CA VAL A 6 -14.37 -5.46 -6.02
C VAL A 6 -13.92 -4.81 -4.71
N ILE A 7 -13.11 -5.53 -3.93
CA ILE A 7 -12.55 -5.01 -2.68
C ILE A 7 -11.49 -4.01 -3.12
N MET A 8 -11.85 -2.73 -3.15
CA MET A 8 -10.89 -1.67 -3.38
C MET A 8 -10.06 -1.47 -2.11
N PRO A 9 -8.72 -1.36 -2.23
CA PRO A 9 -7.89 -1.10 -1.07
C PRO A 9 -8.23 0.26 -0.46
N GLU A 10 -8.16 0.34 0.86
CA GLU A 10 -8.26 1.62 1.56
C GLU A 10 -7.12 2.54 1.14
N LYS A 11 -7.40 3.85 1.08
CA LYS A 11 -6.43 4.87 0.67
C LYS A 11 -6.37 6.00 1.69
N CYS A 12 -5.17 6.55 1.87
CA CYS A 12 -4.90 7.75 2.65
C CYS A 12 -4.31 8.84 1.75
N TRP A 13 -4.59 10.09 2.08
CA TRP A 13 -3.92 11.25 1.47
C TRP A 13 -2.57 11.49 2.12
N VAL A 14 -1.50 11.50 1.32
CA VAL A 14 -0.14 11.83 1.73
C VAL A 14 0.35 12.97 0.86
N GLY A 15 0.32 14.18 1.42
CA GLY A 15 0.46 15.42 0.64
C GLY A 15 -0.63 15.50 -0.42
N ASP A 16 -0.23 15.71 -1.68
CA ASP A 16 -1.16 15.83 -2.82
C ASP A 16 -1.49 14.49 -3.50
N SER A 17 -1.03 13.36 -2.94
CA SER A 17 -1.19 12.02 -3.53
C SER A 17 -2.01 11.09 -2.65
N GLN A 18 -2.82 10.21 -3.26
CA GLN A 18 -3.44 9.10 -2.53
C GLN A 18 -2.53 7.86 -2.57
N LYS A 19 -2.30 7.26 -1.40
CA LYS A 19 -1.53 6.02 -1.24
C LYS A 19 -2.39 4.92 -0.61
N ILE A 20 -2.11 3.67 -0.96
CA ILE A 20 -2.77 2.49 -0.37
C ILE A 20 -2.37 2.37 1.11
N CYS A 21 -3.34 2.05 1.95
CA CYS A 21 -3.14 1.76 3.36
C CYS A 21 -2.90 0.26 3.57
N TYR A 22 -1.84 -0.09 4.28
CA TYR A 22 -1.60 -1.44 4.79
C TYR A 22 -1.74 -1.42 6.30
N ARG A 23 -2.44 -2.39 6.88
CA ARG A 23 -2.77 -2.37 8.31
C ARG A 23 -1.58 -2.78 9.16
N THR A 24 -0.78 -3.71 8.67
CA THR A 24 0.46 -4.12 9.35
C THR A 24 1.69 -3.84 8.49
N ARG A 25 2.85 -3.83 9.13
CA ARG A 25 4.14 -3.66 8.44
C ARG A 25 4.40 -4.82 7.49
N GLU A 26 4.09 -6.03 7.92
CA GLU A 26 4.29 -7.27 7.15
C GLU A 26 3.41 -7.26 5.89
N GLU A 27 2.14 -6.82 5.99
CA GLU A 27 1.27 -6.64 4.83
C GLU A 27 1.89 -5.67 3.81
N ALA A 28 2.48 -4.56 4.28
CA ALA A 28 3.15 -3.61 3.40
C ALA A 28 4.44 -4.18 2.77
N GLU A 29 5.25 -4.92 3.53
CA GLU A 29 6.48 -5.55 3.03
C GLU A 29 6.17 -6.59 1.94
N VAL A 30 5.14 -7.41 2.14
CA VAL A 30 4.66 -8.35 1.11
C VAL A 30 4.19 -7.60 -0.13
N ALA A 31 3.44 -6.51 0.03
CA ALA A 31 2.99 -5.71 -1.11
C ALA A 31 4.16 -5.07 -1.88
N ALA A 32 5.22 -4.64 -1.19
CA ALA A 32 6.44 -4.14 -1.84
C ALA A 32 7.14 -5.25 -2.66
N MET A 33 7.22 -6.47 -2.13
CA MET A 33 7.79 -7.62 -2.85
C MET A 33 6.96 -7.97 -4.09
N VAL A 34 5.63 -7.99 -3.97
CA VAL A 34 4.71 -8.23 -5.10
C VAL A 34 4.86 -7.13 -6.15
N ALA A 35 4.92 -5.86 -5.75
CA ALA A 35 5.11 -4.74 -6.69
C ALA A 35 6.41 -4.88 -7.49
N ALA A 36 7.51 -5.28 -6.85
CA ALA A 36 8.78 -5.51 -7.53
C ALA A 36 8.73 -6.72 -8.48
N HIS A 37 8.11 -7.82 -8.06
CA HIS A 37 8.08 -9.06 -8.84
C HIS A 37 7.09 -9.00 -10.02
N ASP A 38 5.85 -8.58 -9.78
CA ASP A 38 4.76 -8.67 -10.74
C ASP A 38 4.67 -7.44 -11.66
N TYR A 39 5.09 -6.27 -11.16
CA TYR A 39 4.95 -5.00 -11.87
C TYR A 39 6.30 -4.35 -12.22
N HIS A 40 7.42 -5.02 -11.90
CA HIS A 40 8.78 -4.48 -12.08
C HIS A 40 8.95 -3.08 -11.48
N ALA A 41 8.23 -2.79 -10.39
CA ALA A 41 8.34 -1.52 -9.70
C ALA A 41 9.75 -1.36 -9.11
N PRO A 42 10.27 -0.12 -9.01
CA PRO A 42 11.50 0.13 -8.26
C PRO A 42 11.35 -0.34 -6.82
N ALA A 43 12.47 -0.60 -6.13
CA ALA A 43 12.46 -0.99 -4.73
C ALA A 43 11.65 0.02 -3.90
N LEU A 44 10.62 -0.46 -3.20
CA LEU A 44 9.75 0.36 -2.36
C LEU A 44 10.10 0.16 -0.88
N SER A 45 10.26 1.26 -0.16
CA SER A 45 10.41 1.28 1.29
C SER A 45 9.06 1.39 2.00
N VAL A 46 8.93 0.67 3.12
CA VAL A 46 7.75 0.70 4.00
C VAL A 46 7.96 1.73 5.10
N TYR A 47 6.99 2.61 5.30
CA TYR A 47 6.98 3.55 6.42
C TYR A 47 5.58 3.63 7.06
N ARG A 48 5.55 3.96 8.36
CA ARG A 48 4.31 4.16 9.11
C ARG A 48 3.76 5.55 8.80
N CYS A 49 2.45 5.65 8.59
CA CYS A 49 1.77 6.92 8.39
C CYS A 49 1.87 7.79 9.66
N GLU A 50 2.08 9.10 9.48
CA GLU A 50 2.16 10.06 10.59
C GLU A 50 0.79 10.39 11.18
N TYR A 51 -0.28 10.23 10.37
CA TYR A 51 -1.64 10.66 10.71
C TYR A 51 -2.61 9.50 10.99
N GLY A 52 -2.14 8.25 10.95
CA GLY A 52 -2.98 7.09 11.16
C GLY A 52 -2.21 5.83 11.50
N ASP A 53 -2.94 4.81 11.96
CA ASP A 53 -2.36 3.52 12.33
C ASP A 53 -2.32 2.55 11.14
N HIS A 54 -1.54 2.92 10.13
CA HIS A 54 -1.35 2.15 8.91
C HIS A 54 0.02 2.48 8.27
N TYR A 55 0.36 1.74 7.23
CA TYR A 55 1.64 1.80 6.52
C TYR A 55 1.44 2.14 5.05
N HIS A 56 2.49 2.69 4.45
CA HIS A 56 2.54 3.08 3.05
C HIS A 56 3.85 2.66 2.38
N LEU A 57 3.80 2.59 1.05
CA LEU A 57 4.97 2.38 0.21
C LEU A 57 5.50 3.71 -0.37
N SER A 58 6.81 3.80 -0.44
CA SER A 58 7.53 4.93 -1.04
C SER A 58 8.66 4.43 -1.92
N SER A 59 8.85 5.04 -3.08
CA SER A 59 10.02 4.81 -3.94
C SER A 59 11.20 5.72 -3.58
N ARG A 60 11.21 6.29 -2.37
CA ARG A 60 12.36 7.08 -1.88
C ARG A 60 13.58 6.21 -1.72
#